data_AF-A0A642KYL4-F1
#
_entry.id   AF-A0A642KYL4-F1
#
_cell.length_a   1.000
_cell.length_b   1.000
_cell.length_c   1.000
_cell.angle_alpha   90.00
_cell.angle_beta   90.00
_cell.angle_gamma   90.00
#
_symmetry.space_group_name_H-M   'P 1'
#
loop_
_entity.id
_entity.type
_entity.pdbx_description
1 polymer ?
#
loop_
_entity_poly.entity_id
_entity_poly.type
_entity_poly.pdbx_seq_one_letter_code
_entity_poly.pdbx_strand_id
1 'polypeptide(L)'
;LLRAEAKLRVGDKSGAASDINMLRSRAKCSYLVTANDVSLDLILDERTRELMYEESRWNTLLRMGGTVAADRIKKYSYWDYPRLTLTKPFNLWPIPQTVIDTNKDVVLEQNPGW
;
A
#
# COMPACT_ATOMS: atom_id res chain seq x y z
N LEU A 1 5.14 -10.47 7.40
CA LEU A 1 4.35 -9.87 6.29
C LEU A 1 5.18 -9.35 5.13
N LEU A 2 6.31 -8.65 5.34
CA LEU A 2 7.21 -8.28 4.22
C LEU A 2 7.70 -9.51 3.42
N ARG A 3 8.07 -10.60 4.13
CA ARG A 3 8.46 -11.86 3.49
C ARG A 3 7.33 -12.49 2.66
N ALA A 4 6.10 -12.49 3.16
CA ALA A 4 4.93 -12.97 2.43
C ALA A 4 4.68 -12.14 1.15
N GLU A 5 4.84 -10.81 1.23
CA GLU A 5 4.71 -9.93 0.07
C GLU A 5 5.80 -10.21 -0.97
N ALA A 6 7.06 -10.34 -0.53
CA ALA A 6 8.17 -10.67 -1.42
C ALA A 6 7.94 -12.01 -2.14
N LYS A 7 7.50 -13.03 -1.40
CA LYS A 7 7.14 -14.35 -1.95
C LYS A 7 6.02 -14.26 -2.98
N LEU A 8 4.95 -13.50 -2.70
CA LEU A 8 3.90 -13.26 -3.69
C LEU A 8 4.46 -12.62 -4.97
N ARG A 9 5.35 -11.62 -4.84
CA ARG A 9 5.94 -10.92 -5.99
C ARG A 9 6.84 -11.81 -6.85
N VAL A 10 7.48 -12.83 -6.27
CA VAL A 10 8.25 -13.83 -7.02
C VAL A 10 7.43 -15.06 -7.45
N GLY A 11 6.11 -15.04 -7.22
CA GLY A 11 5.19 -16.11 -7.63
C GLY A 11 5.01 -17.26 -6.63
N ASP A 12 5.70 -17.22 -5.49
CA ASP A 12 5.57 -18.23 -4.43
C ASP A 12 4.34 -17.95 -3.54
N LYS A 13 3.16 -18.25 -4.07
CA LYS A 13 1.89 -18.09 -3.32
C LYS A 13 1.78 -19.04 -2.13
N SER A 14 2.30 -20.27 -2.25
CA SER A 14 2.26 -21.26 -1.17
C SER A 14 3.09 -20.81 0.03
N GLY A 15 4.33 -20.36 -0.20
CA GLY A 15 5.18 -19.86 0.86
C GLY A 15 4.69 -18.52 1.44
N ALA A 16 4.02 -17.68 0.65
CA ALA A 16 3.36 -16.48 1.15
C ALA A 16 2.20 -16.84 2.09
N ALA A 17 1.37 -17.82 1.72
CA ALA A 17 0.28 -18.32 2.56
C ALA A 17 0.82 -18.88 3.89
N SER A 18 1.90 -19.66 3.85
CA SER A 18 2.57 -20.16 5.06
C SER A 18 3.02 -19.03 5.99
N ASP A 19 3.65 -17.98 5.44
CA ASP A 19 4.11 -16.83 6.23
C ASP A 19 2.96 -16.04 6.86
N ILE A 20 1.82 -15.93 6.17
CA ILE A 20 0.61 -15.27 6.69
C ILE A 20 -0.02 -16.13 7.79
N ASN A 21 -0.10 -17.44 7.58
CA ASN A 21 -0.67 -18.36 8.54
C ASN A 21 0.10 -18.44 9.85
N MET A 22 1.42 -18.19 9.85
CA MET A 22 2.16 -18.06 11.12
C MET A 22 1.55 -17.00 12.05
N LEU A 23 1.14 -15.85 11.50
CA LEU A 23 0.50 -14.77 12.27
C LEU A 23 -0.93 -15.13 12.64
N ARG A 24 -1.70 -15.65 11.69
CA ARG A 24 -3.11 -16.01 11.90
C ARG A 24 -3.25 -17.14 12.92
N SER A 25 -2.37 -18.13 12.91
CA SER A 25 -2.31 -19.19 13.93
C SER A 25 -1.92 -18.62 15.30
N ARG A 26 -0.94 -17.72 15.39
CA ARG A 26 -0.57 -17.04 16.64
C ARG A 26 -1.75 -16.23 17.21
N ALA A 27 -2.50 -15.56 16.34
CA ALA A 27 -3.71 -14.82 16.67
C ALA A 27 -4.97 -15.70 16.83
N LYS A 28 -4.84 -17.03 16.72
CA LYS A 28 -5.94 -18.01 16.85
C LYS A 28 -7.12 -17.75 15.91
N CYS A 29 -6.84 -17.27 14.69
CA CYS A 29 -7.87 -17.13 13.67
C CYS A 29 -8.40 -18.50 13.22
N SER A 30 -9.72 -18.62 13.04
CA SER A 30 -10.37 -19.84 12.54
C SER A 30 -10.07 -20.12 11.06
N TYR A 31 -9.94 -19.07 10.26
CA TYR A 31 -9.59 -19.15 8.86
C TYR A 31 -8.06 -19.12 8.65
N LEU A 32 -7.53 -20.11 7.95
CA LEU A 32 -6.15 -20.15 7.45
C LEU A 32 -6.14 -19.97 5.93
N VAL A 33 -5.20 -19.17 5.46
CA VAL A 33 -5.04 -18.75 4.07
C VAL A 33 -4.45 -19.89 3.24
N THR A 34 -5.06 -20.18 2.10
CA THR A 34 -4.52 -21.09 1.10
C THR A 34 -3.72 -20.32 0.04
N ALA A 35 -2.92 -21.01 -0.78
CA ALA A 35 -2.18 -20.37 -1.87
C ALA A 35 -3.09 -19.60 -2.84
N ASN A 36 -4.32 -20.08 -3.06
CA ASN A 36 -5.30 -19.45 -3.96
C ASN A 36 -5.86 -18.14 -3.40
N ASP A 37 -5.92 -18.02 -2.08
CA ASP A 37 -6.40 -16.82 -1.40
C ASP A 37 -5.36 -15.69 -1.43
N VAL A 38 -4.08 -16.02 -1.64
CA VAL A 38 -2.99 -15.04 -1.59
C VAL A 38 -3.11 -14.05 -2.75
N SER A 39 -3.37 -12.82 -2.36
CA SER A 39 -3.39 -11.63 -3.21
C SER A 39 -2.69 -10.49 -2.48
N LEU A 40 -2.33 -9.44 -3.24
CA LEU A 40 -1.79 -8.22 -2.63
C LEU A 40 -2.79 -7.64 -1.61
N ASP A 41 -4.08 -7.70 -1.93
CA ASP A 41 -5.13 -7.19 -1.07
C ASP A 41 -5.19 -7.91 0.28
N LEU A 42 -5.13 -9.24 0.27
CA LEU A 42 -5.12 -10.04 1.50
C LEU A 42 -3.90 -9.73 2.36
N ILE A 43 -2.72 -9.57 1.75
CA ILE A 43 -1.50 -9.19 2.49
C ILE A 43 -1.64 -7.80 3.10
N LEU A 44 -2.16 -6.82 2.34
CA LEU A 44 -2.36 -5.47 2.85
C LEU A 44 -3.42 -5.42 3.96
N ASP A 45 -4.42 -6.30 3.93
CA ASP A 45 -5.41 -6.42 5.01
C ASP A 45 -4.80 -7.04 6.26
N GLU A 46 -3.98 -8.09 6.14
CA GLU A 46 -3.28 -8.65 7.30
C GLU A 46 -2.26 -7.68 7.90
N ARG A 47 -1.59 -6.87 7.09
CA ARG A 47 -0.72 -5.79 7.61
C ARG A 47 -1.49 -4.78 8.44
N THR A 48 -2.68 -4.39 8.01
CA THR A 48 -3.51 -3.46 8.77
C THR A 48 -3.93 -4.06 10.11
N ARG A 49 -4.30 -5.35 10.14
CA ARG A 49 -4.71 -6.04 11.38
C ARG A 49 -3.57 -6.24 12.35
N GLU A 50 -2.40 -6.62 11.84
CA GLU A 50 -1.21 -6.91 12.65
C GLU A 50 -0.52 -5.65 13.17
N LEU A 51 -0.44 -4.59 12.36
CA LEU A 51 0.42 -3.43 12.61
C LEU A 51 -0.39 -2.13 12.75
N MET A 52 -1.63 -2.23 13.21
CA MET A 52 -2.45 -1.05 13.48
C MET A 52 -1.72 -0.14 14.47
N TYR A 53 -1.56 1.15 14.12
CA TYR A 53 -0.79 2.16 14.86
C TYR A 53 0.74 2.02 14.87
N GLU A 54 1.30 0.91 14.38
CA GLU A 54 2.75 0.70 14.35
C GLU A 54 3.36 0.95 12.96
N GLU A 55 2.60 0.64 11.91
CA GLU A 55 3.02 0.86 10.53
C GLU A 55 2.58 2.24 10.02
N SER A 56 3.51 2.98 9.40
CA SER A 56 3.16 4.12 8.55
C SER A 56 2.40 3.63 7.33
N ARG A 57 1.07 3.53 7.46
CA ARG A 57 0.19 2.93 6.45
C ARG A 57 0.30 3.64 5.10
N TRP A 58 0.42 4.96 5.13
CA TRP A 58 0.57 5.78 3.93
C TRP A 58 1.79 5.36 3.12
N ASN A 59 2.96 5.26 3.76
CA ASN A 59 4.20 4.85 3.09
C ASN A 59 4.10 3.43 2.49
N THR A 60 3.44 2.51 3.20
CA THR A 60 3.22 1.15 2.69
C THR A 60 2.29 1.10 1.48
N LEU A 61 1.25 1.93 1.42
CA LEU A 61 0.37 1.99 0.26
C LEU A 61 1.06 2.68 -0.94
N LEU A 62 1.79 3.78 -0.71
CA LEU A 62 2.47 4.51 -1.77
C LEU A 62 3.51 3.66 -2.50
N ARG A 63 4.31 2.87 -1.77
CA ARG A 63 5.34 2.01 -2.39
C ARG A 63 4.76 0.86 -3.23
N MET A 64 3.45 0.62 -3.18
CA MET A 64 2.81 -0.35 -4.08
C MET A 64 2.75 0.17 -5.52
N GLY A 65 2.74 1.50 -5.70
CA GLY A 65 2.59 2.15 -6.99
C GLY A 65 1.21 1.92 -7.62
N GLY A 66 1.05 2.41 -8.85
CA GLY A 66 -0.22 2.32 -9.57
C GLY A 66 -1.36 2.99 -8.80
N THR A 67 -2.55 2.40 -8.81
CA THR A 67 -3.75 2.93 -8.16
C THR A 67 -3.97 2.38 -6.75
N VAL A 68 -3.09 1.52 -6.23
CA VAL A 68 -3.32 0.74 -5.01
C VAL A 68 -3.71 1.61 -3.81
N ALA A 69 -2.98 2.72 -3.57
CA ALA A 69 -3.31 3.62 -2.48
C ALA A 69 -4.71 4.23 -2.65
N ALA A 70 -5.00 4.76 -3.84
CA ALA A 70 -6.28 5.38 -4.15
C ALA A 70 -7.45 4.39 -4.05
N ASP A 71 -7.31 3.19 -4.61
CA ASP A 71 -8.33 2.15 -4.62
C ASP A 71 -8.66 1.70 -3.20
N ARG A 72 -7.64 1.51 -2.35
CA ARG A 72 -7.85 1.11 -0.96
C ARG A 72 -8.51 2.21 -0.14
N ILE A 73 -8.11 3.47 -0.31
CA ILE A 73 -8.74 4.58 0.42
C ILE A 73 -10.21 4.71 -0.03
N LYS A 74 -10.49 4.64 -1.33
CA LYS A 74 -11.87 4.66 -1.85
C LYS A 74 -12.72 3.53 -1.29
N LYS A 75 -12.16 2.33 -1.21
CA LYS A 75 -12.87 1.12 -0.74
C LYS A 75 -13.16 1.13 0.76
N TYR A 76 -12.23 1.63 1.60
CA TYR A 76 -12.32 1.49 3.06
C TYR A 76 -12.50 2.80 3.82
N SER A 77 -12.42 3.96 3.17
CA SER A 77 -12.66 5.23 3.86
C SER A 77 -14.09 5.27 4.39
N TYR A 78 -14.24 5.76 5.63
CA TYR A 78 -15.52 6.05 6.25
C TYR A 78 -16.18 7.32 5.66
N TRP A 79 -15.39 8.35 5.36
CA TRP A 79 -15.86 9.65 4.89
C TRP A 79 -15.93 9.74 3.36
N ASP A 80 -16.91 10.47 2.82
CA ASP A 80 -17.08 10.70 1.38
C ASP A 80 -15.93 11.50 0.76
N TYR A 81 -15.46 12.53 1.45
CA TYR A 81 -14.43 13.43 0.92
C TYR A 81 -13.20 12.69 0.35
N PRO A 82 -12.49 11.82 1.08
CA PRO A 82 -11.36 11.07 0.53
C PRO A 82 -11.77 10.03 -0.53
N ARG A 83 -13.02 9.54 -0.55
CA ARG A 83 -13.49 8.65 -1.63
C ARG A 83 -13.64 9.40 -2.95
N LEU A 84 -14.14 10.64 -2.89
CA LEU A 84 -14.50 11.43 -4.06
C LEU A 84 -13.35 12.28 -4.60
N THR A 85 -12.37 12.66 -3.77
CA THR A 85 -11.29 13.59 -4.17
C THR A 85 -10.03 12.92 -4.72
N LEU A 86 -9.90 11.60 -4.60
CA LEU A 86 -8.76 10.85 -5.14
C LEU A 86 -8.91 10.64 -6.67
N THR A 87 -8.74 11.72 -7.43
CA THR A 87 -8.89 11.78 -8.90
C THR A 87 -7.66 11.30 -9.68
N LYS A 88 -6.51 11.18 -9.02
CA LYS A 88 -5.26 10.63 -9.55
C LYS A 88 -4.65 9.63 -8.57
N PRO A 89 -3.59 8.89 -8.92
CA PRO A 89 -2.96 7.92 -8.02
C PRO A 89 -2.36 8.49 -6.71
N PHE A 90 -2.03 9.79 -6.67
CA PHE A 90 -1.40 10.46 -5.51
C PHE A 90 -0.16 9.72 -4.95
N ASN A 91 0.64 9.09 -5.82
CA ASN A 91 1.83 8.33 -5.42
C ASN A 91 3.01 9.20 -4.96
N LEU A 92 3.03 10.47 -5.38
CA LEU A 92 4.06 11.46 -5.06
C LEU A 92 3.40 12.74 -4.57
N TRP A 93 4.09 13.48 -3.71
CA TRP A 93 3.71 14.85 -3.33
C TRP A 93 4.16 15.84 -4.41
N PRO A 94 3.49 17.00 -4.57
CA PRO A 94 4.00 18.05 -5.43
C PRO A 94 5.32 18.57 -4.86
N ILE A 95 6.27 18.86 -5.74
CA ILE A 95 7.43 19.68 -5.39
C ILE A 95 6.90 21.09 -5.09
N PRO A 96 7.24 21.70 -3.95
CA PRO A 96 6.78 23.05 -3.64
C PRO A 96 7.18 24.04 -4.74
N GLN A 97 6.24 24.88 -5.17
CA GLN A 97 6.49 25.81 -6.28
C GLN A 97 7.66 26.75 -6.00
N THR A 98 7.82 27.19 -4.75
CA THR A 98 8.96 28.03 -4.34
C THR A 98 10.32 27.35 -4.56
N VAL A 99 10.40 26.02 -4.45
CA VAL A 99 11.62 25.25 -4.71
C VAL A 99 11.91 25.22 -6.20
N ILE A 100 10.87 25.05 -7.03
CA ILE A 100 10.98 25.10 -8.50
C ILE A 100 11.44 26.50 -8.95
N ASP A 101 10.76 27.55 -8.48
CA ASP A 101 11.01 28.94 -8.88
C ASP A 101 12.39 29.45 -8.44
N THR A 102 12.92 28.94 -7.33
CA THR A 102 14.24 29.33 -6.79
C THR A 102 15.38 28.60 -7.50
N ASN A 103 15.12 27.55 -8.29
CA ASN A 103 16.16 26.80 -8.97
C ASN A 103 16.67 27.56 -10.20
N LYS A 104 17.98 27.85 -10.26
CA LYS A 104 18.55 28.76 -11.26
C LYS A 104 19.32 28.06 -12.38
N ASP A 105 20.00 26.97 -12.03
CA ASP A 105 20.99 26.37 -12.93
C ASP A 105 20.38 25.32 -13.88
N VAL A 106 19.31 24.64 -13.44
CA VAL A 106 18.62 23.58 -14.19
C VAL A 106 17.12 23.76 -14.02
N VAL A 107 16.34 23.52 -15.07
CA VAL A 107 14.88 23.48 -14.94
C VAL A 107 14.49 22.29 -14.06
N LEU A 108 13.87 22.57 -12.90
CA LEU A 108 13.31 21.54 -12.04
C LEU A 108 11.86 21.30 -12.43
N GLU A 109 11.61 20.24 -13.19
CA GLU A 109 10.25 19.86 -13.57
C GLU A 109 9.44 19.34 -12.38
N GLN A 110 8.13 19.59 -12.42
CA GLN A 110 7.19 19.07 -11.44
C GLN A 110 7.01 17.55 -11.61
N ASN A 111 6.64 16.86 -10.53
CA ASN A 111 6.24 15.46 -10.58
C ASN A 111 5.05 15.27 -11.54
N PRO A 112 5.05 14.23 -12.40
CA PRO A 112 3.96 14.01 -13.35
C PRO A 112 2.57 14.03 -12.70
N GLY A 113 1.69 14.86 -13.26
CA GLY A 113 0.30 15.01 -12.83
C GLY A 113 0.08 15.99 -11.67
N TRP A 114 1.08 16.75 -11.26
CA TRP A 114 0.98 17.89 -10.32
C TRP A 114 1.11 19.23 -11.03
#